data_AF-A0A814CTR4-F1
#
_entry.id   AF-A0A814CTR4-F1
#
_cell.length_a   1.000
_cell.length_b   1.000
_cell.length_c   1.000
_cell.angle_alpha   90.00
_cell.angle_beta   90.00
_cell.angle_gamma   90.00
#
_symmetry.space_group_name_H-M   'P 1'
#
loop_
_entity.id
_entity.type
_entity.pdbx_description
1 polymer ?
#
loop_
_entity_poly.entity_id
_entity_poly.type
_entity_poly.pdbx_seq_one_letter_code
_entity_poly.pdbx_strand_id
1 'polypeptide(L)'
;MAELSFCAKSNDNTIADDELKSFRNEISSILGLHDDIDEIKDQIIDDLLNNGRQSLAKYEDDIKPKIYRVEMNSADSKLIVLLKKYFYRRWETQYKLSNEWFISFLTQYHNEKASDLYERVLAHTAENGNKYLKNCPILSIVLQLLFENIDDECLKSTGTFDDLWLTITNEGLKSITKYSNYIKEEVMNEQLDKSQSILFRALREYHRPQVFSLLKEHNVPETDTVYDSTLDEVAENGWLTGKDDIEQKITSKSDQILHSNQQQQEAADQHKTLVNTHSTSSLIEEATGSNEGQGNL
;
A
#
# COMPACT_ATOMS: atom_id res chain seq x y z
N MET A 1 -15.10 -8.84 -11.38
CA MET A 1 -13.81 -8.45 -10.76
C MET A 1 -14.14 -7.78 -9.45
N ALA A 2 -13.77 -8.40 -8.34
CA ALA A 2 -14.05 -7.85 -7.02
C ALA A 2 -13.06 -6.71 -6.76
N GLU A 3 -13.55 -5.47 -6.62
CA GLU A 3 -12.78 -4.36 -6.06
C GLU A 3 -12.48 -4.70 -4.59
N LEU A 4 -11.32 -5.29 -4.33
CA LEU A 4 -10.80 -5.47 -2.98
C LEU A 4 -10.21 -4.14 -2.51
N SER A 5 -11.12 -3.24 -2.16
CA SER A 5 -10.85 -2.01 -1.43
C SER A 5 -10.45 -2.36 0.01
N PHE A 6 -9.16 -2.40 0.27
CA PHE A 6 -8.65 -2.47 1.64
C PHE A 6 -7.39 -1.62 1.79
N CYS A 7 -7.57 -0.30 1.71
CA CYS A 7 -6.62 0.63 2.30
C CYS A 7 -7.36 1.90 2.72
N ALA A 8 -7.81 1.94 3.98
CA ALA A 8 -7.89 3.14 4.80
C ALA A 8 -8.50 2.76 6.17
N LYS A 9 -7.65 2.63 7.19
CA LYS A 9 -8.08 3.00 8.54
C LYS A 9 -7.78 4.49 8.72
N SER A 10 -8.84 5.24 9.01
CA SER A 10 -8.88 6.59 9.60
C SER A 10 -8.24 7.74 8.79
N ASN A 11 -9.10 8.60 8.23
CA ASN A 11 -8.79 9.98 7.87
C ASN A 11 -8.53 10.81 9.15
N ASP A 12 -7.44 10.55 9.87
CA ASP A 12 -6.98 11.51 10.88
C ASP A 12 -6.31 12.67 10.16
N ASN A 13 -6.94 13.85 10.24
CA ASN A 13 -6.31 15.13 9.89
C ASN A 13 -5.09 15.29 10.82
N THR A 14 -3.93 14.86 10.32
CA THR A 14 -2.66 14.83 11.07
C THR A 14 -1.96 16.19 11.14
N ILE A 15 -2.51 17.20 10.48
CA ILE A 15 -2.07 18.60 10.62
C ILE A 15 -2.38 19.07 12.04
N ALA A 16 -1.45 19.80 12.66
CA ALA A 16 -1.66 20.38 13.98
C ALA A 16 -2.95 21.21 14.01
N ASP A 17 -3.76 21.05 15.05
CA ASP A 17 -5.09 21.68 15.17
C ASP A 17 -5.07 23.19 14.94
N ASP A 18 -4.04 23.88 15.44
CA ASP A 18 -3.86 25.33 15.26
C ASP A 18 -3.62 25.71 13.80
N GLU A 19 -2.84 24.92 13.07
CA GLU A 19 -2.56 25.16 11.64
C GLU A 19 -3.80 24.82 10.78
N LEU A 20 -4.48 23.71 11.08
CA LEU A 20 -5.74 23.36 10.44
C LEU A 20 -6.78 24.46 10.66
N LYS A 21 -6.89 24.98 11.89
CA LYS A 21 -7.76 26.10 12.22
C LYS A 21 -7.40 27.37 11.45
N SER A 22 -6.12 27.65 11.24
CA SER A 22 -5.67 28.75 10.37
C SER A 22 -6.22 28.58 8.94
N PHE A 23 -6.05 27.39 8.34
CA PHE A 23 -6.58 27.11 7.01
C PHE A 23 -8.09 27.29 6.92
N ARG A 24 -8.86 26.75 7.89
CA ARG A 24 -10.34 26.90 7.91
C ARG A 24 -10.77 28.37 7.98
N ASN A 25 -10.09 29.18 8.81
CA ASN A 25 -10.37 30.61 8.94
C ASN A 25 -10.04 31.38 7.65
N GLU A 26 -8.91 31.07 7.02
CA GLU A 26 -8.52 31.70 5.75
C GLU A 26 -9.49 31.34 4.61
N ILE A 27 -9.95 30.07 4.52
CA ILE A 27 -10.98 29.66 3.57
C ILE A 27 -12.28 30.45 3.80
N SER A 28 -12.73 30.52 5.06
CA SER A 28 -13.93 31.29 5.43
C SER A 28 -13.83 32.75 5.00
N SER A 29 -12.65 33.36 5.20
CA SER A 29 -12.38 34.74 4.82
C SER A 29 -12.38 34.94 3.29
N ILE A 30 -11.73 34.04 2.54
CA ILE A 30 -11.67 34.09 1.07
C ILE A 30 -13.07 33.98 0.47
N LEU A 31 -13.87 33.03 0.97
CA LEU A 31 -15.22 32.78 0.48
C LEU A 31 -16.27 33.75 1.02
N GLY A 32 -15.91 34.56 2.02
CA GLY A 32 -16.82 35.50 2.67
C GLY A 32 -17.99 34.79 3.35
N LEU A 33 -17.76 33.58 3.89
CA LEU A 33 -18.75 32.82 4.65
C LEU A 33 -19.00 33.58 5.97
N HIS A 34 -20.25 33.93 6.24
CA HIS A 34 -20.66 34.64 7.47
C HIS A 34 -21.17 33.65 8.52
N ASP A 35 -21.04 34.01 9.79
CA ASP A 35 -21.33 33.15 10.95
C ASP A 35 -22.83 32.85 11.15
N ASP A 36 -23.70 33.34 10.27
CA ASP A 36 -25.15 33.17 10.39
C ASP A 36 -25.61 31.73 10.05
N ILE A 37 -24.74 30.89 9.48
CA ILE A 37 -25.01 29.47 9.16
C ILE A 37 -23.75 28.61 9.36
N ASP A 38 -23.40 28.36 10.63
CA ASP A 38 -22.19 27.59 11.01
C ASP A 38 -22.12 26.19 10.36
N GLU A 39 -23.26 25.49 10.22
CA GLU A 39 -23.29 24.12 9.71
C GLU A 39 -22.95 24.03 8.21
N ILE A 40 -23.47 24.94 7.38
CA ILE A 40 -23.16 25.00 5.94
C ILE A 40 -21.70 25.46 5.74
N LYS A 41 -21.24 26.40 6.55
CA LYS A 41 -19.85 26.90 6.50
C LYS A 41 -18.85 25.76 6.72
N ASP A 42 -19.03 24.98 7.78
CA ASP A 42 -18.14 23.85 8.05
C ASP A 42 -18.21 22.80 6.94
N GLN A 43 -19.41 22.53 6.42
CA GLN A 43 -19.59 21.60 5.32
C GLN A 43 -18.84 22.02 4.04
N ILE A 44 -18.93 23.30 3.65
CA ILE A 44 -18.19 23.86 2.50
C ILE A 44 -16.68 23.68 2.68
N ILE A 45 -16.19 24.01 3.87
CA ILE A 45 -14.76 23.93 4.19
C ILE A 45 -14.29 22.47 4.16
N ASP A 46 -15.03 21.56 4.78
CA ASP A 46 -14.67 20.13 4.80
C ASP A 46 -14.73 19.51 3.39
N ASP A 47 -15.69 19.91 2.57
CA ASP A 47 -15.74 19.50 1.16
C ASP A 47 -14.53 20.02 0.39
N LEU A 48 -14.12 21.28 0.58
CA LEU A 48 -12.92 21.85 -0.03
C LEU A 48 -11.63 21.11 0.35
N LEU A 49 -11.45 20.83 1.65
CA LEU A 49 -10.24 20.19 2.16
C LEU A 49 -10.13 18.71 1.74
N ASN A 50 -11.24 18.07 1.36
CA ASN A 50 -11.26 16.68 0.89
C ASN A 50 -11.32 16.53 -0.63
N ASN A 51 -12.07 17.41 -1.29
CA ASN A 51 -12.46 17.28 -2.70
C ASN A 51 -11.96 18.44 -3.57
N GLY A 52 -11.17 19.35 -3.00
CA GLY A 52 -10.58 20.48 -3.71
C GLY A 52 -11.60 21.52 -4.14
N ARG A 53 -11.15 22.51 -4.90
CA ARG A 53 -11.97 23.65 -5.35
C ARG A 53 -13.23 23.23 -6.10
N GLN A 54 -13.18 22.20 -6.93
CA GLN A 54 -14.33 21.76 -7.73
C GLN A 54 -15.55 21.36 -6.90
N SER A 55 -15.36 21.04 -5.62
CA SER A 55 -16.48 20.81 -4.69
C SER A 55 -17.39 22.03 -4.50
N LEU A 56 -16.88 23.25 -4.73
CA LEU A 56 -17.66 24.48 -4.62
C LEU A 56 -18.80 24.59 -5.61
N ALA A 57 -18.79 23.83 -6.71
CA ALA A 57 -19.88 23.82 -7.67
C ALA A 57 -21.24 23.45 -7.02
N LYS A 58 -21.22 22.72 -5.90
CA LYS A 58 -22.43 22.36 -5.13
C LYS A 58 -22.99 23.53 -4.30
N TYR A 59 -22.16 24.53 -4.02
CA TYR A 59 -22.41 25.63 -3.08
C TYR A 59 -22.42 27.00 -3.78
N GLU A 60 -22.65 27.03 -5.09
CA GLU A 60 -22.65 28.27 -5.88
C GLU A 60 -23.65 29.29 -5.34
N ASP A 61 -24.83 28.83 -4.93
CA ASP A 61 -25.90 29.69 -4.39
C ASP A 61 -25.65 30.13 -2.94
N ASP A 62 -24.81 29.40 -2.21
CA ASP A 62 -24.46 29.68 -0.80
C ASP A 62 -23.30 30.69 -0.67
N ILE A 63 -22.57 30.94 -1.76
CA ILE A 63 -21.44 31.86 -1.81
C ILE A 63 -21.86 33.11 -2.57
N LYS A 64 -21.40 34.29 -2.11
CA LYS A 64 -21.68 35.55 -2.83
C LYS A 64 -21.25 35.41 -4.30
N PRO A 65 -22.14 35.64 -5.29
CA PRO A 65 -21.86 35.30 -6.69
C PRO A 65 -20.57 35.91 -7.26
N LYS A 66 -20.22 37.13 -6.81
CA LYS A 66 -18.98 37.79 -7.20
C LYS A 66 -17.73 37.07 -6.67
N ILE A 67 -17.77 36.57 -5.43
CA ILE A 67 -16.67 35.82 -4.81
C ILE A 67 -16.52 34.48 -5.51
N TYR A 68 -17.62 33.73 -5.64
CA TYR A 68 -17.62 32.43 -6.31
C TYR A 68 -17.00 32.52 -7.72
N ARG A 69 -17.46 33.47 -8.55
CA ARG A 69 -16.90 33.67 -9.90
C ARG A 69 -15.40 33.99 -9.88
N VAL A 70 -14.93 34.82 -8.95
CA VAL A 70 -13.51 35.16 -8.86
C VAL A 70 -12.67 33.94 -8.51
N GLU A 71 -13.10 33.17 -7.51
CA GLU A 71 -12.32 32.03 -7.02
C GLU A 71 -12.38 30.82 -7.97
N MET A 72 -13.45 30.67 -8.77
CA MET A 72 -13.60 29.58 -9.74
C MET A 72 -12.94 29.86 -11.11
N ASN A 73 -12.71 31.12 -11.48
CA ASN A 73 -12.29 31.47 -12.86
C ASN A 73 -10.77 31.47 -13.10
N SER A 74 -9.92 31.31 -12.07
CA SER A 74 -8.46 31.43 -12.22
C SER A 74 -7.71 30.32 -11.49
N ALA A 75 -6.73 29.71 -12.17
CA ALA A 75 -5.79 28.78 -11.55
C ALA A 75 -4.93 29.43 -10.45
N ASP A 76 -4.79 30.76 -10.48
CA ASP A 76 -4.06 31.55 -9.49
C ASP A 76 -4.99 32.25 -8.48
N SER A 77 -6.21 31.74 -8.33
CA SER A 77 -7.14 32.23 -7.30
C SER A 77 -6.54 32.09 -5.90
N LYS A 78 -6.97 32.96 -4.96
CA LYS A 78 -6.47 32.91 -3.58
C LYS A 78 -6.80 31.57 -2.95
N LEU A 79 -7.98 31.02 -3.27
CA LEU A 79 -8.40 29.71 -2.84
C LEU A 79 -7.46 28.60 -3.32
N ILE A 80 -7.08 28.56 -4.60
CA ILE A 80 -6.15 27.53 -5.09
C ILE A 80 -4.79 27.65 -4.44
N VAL A 81 -4.26 28.87 -4.30
CA VAL A 81 -2.98 29.10 -3.61
C VAL A 81 -3.03 28.57 -2.17
N LEU A 82 -4.13 28.80 -1.46
CA LEU A 82 -4.33 28.30 -0.10
C LEU A 82 -4.45 26.77 -0.06
N LEU A 83 -5.23 26.18 -0.96
CA LEU A 83 -5.42 24.72 -1.03
C LEU A 83 -4.12 24.00 -1.39
N LYS A 84 -3.29 24.56 -2.27
CA LYS A 84 -1.95 24.02 -2.56
C LYS A 84 -1.09 23.95 -1.28
N LYS A 85 -1.09 25.02 -0.48
CA LYS A 85 -0.37 25.03 0.82
C LYS A 85 -0.93 23.98 1.77
N TYR A 86 -2.26 23.86 1.84
CA TYR A 86 -2.92 22.87 2.69
C TYR A 86 -2.52 21.43 2.28
N PHE A 87 -2.63 21.07 1.00
CA PHE A 87 -2.30 19.72 0.55
C PHE A 87 -0.82 19.39 0.70
N TYR A 88 0.07 20.36 0.45
CA TYR A 88 1.49 20.24 0.75
C TYR A 88 1.72 19.86 2.22
N ARG A 89 1.13 20.64 3.15
CA ARG A 89 1.26 20.41 4.60
C ARG A 89 0.64 19.11 5.04
N ARG A 90 -0.51 18.75 4.45
CA ARG A 90 -1.19 17.48 4.70
C ARG A 90 -0.29 16.32 4.35
N TRP A 91 0.29 16.30 3.14
CA TRP A 91 1.20 15.24 2.72
C TRP A 91 2.43 15.18 3.61
N GLU A 92 3.07 16.33 3.86
CA GLU A 92 4.23 16.42 4.74
C GLU A 92 3.93 15.78 6.09
N THR A 93 2.86 16.20 6.76
CA THR A 93 2.58 15.78 8.14
C THR A 93 2.05 14.35 8.23
N GLN A 94 1.17 13.95 7.29
CA GLN A 94 0.57 12.61 7.24
C GLN A 94 1.62 11.51 7.03
N TYR A 95 2.65 11.80 6.22
CA TYR A 95 3.63 10.79 5.82
C TYR A 95 5.00 10.96 6.49
N LYS A 96 5.24 12.04 7.24
CA LYS A 96 6.52 12.28 7.92
C LYS A 96 7.03 11.12 8.75
N LEU A 97 6.16 10.49 9.54
CA LEU A 97 6.58 9.43 10.48
C LEU A 97 6.54 8.04 9.87
N SER A 98 5.61 7.80 8.95
CA SER A 98 5.36 6.47 8.38
C SER A 98 6.12 6.21 7.07
N ASN A 99 6.47 7.27 6.34
CA ASN A 99 7.00 7.21 4.98
C ASN A 99 8.00 8.36 4.72
N GLU A 100 9.05 8.47 5.54
CA GLU A 100 10.10 9.50 5.40
C GLU A 100 10.74 9.54 4.00
N TRP A 101 10.85 8.38 3.34
CA TRP A 101 11.35 8.26 1.98
C TRP A 101 10.47 9.03 0.98
N PHE A 102 9.14 9.03 1.18
CA PHE A 102 8.19 9.69 0.30
C PHE A 102 8.31 11.21 0.45
N ILE A 103 8.45 11.70 1.69
CA ILE A 103 8.69 13.13 1.95
C ILE A 103 10.02 13.59 1.34
N SER A 104 11.07 12.77 1.47
CA SER A 104 12.37 13.06 0.85
C SER A 104 12.25 13.16 -0.67
N PHE A 105 11.52 12.23 -1.29
CA PHE A 105 11.23 12.24 -2.73
C PHE A 105 10.46 13.50 -3.16
N LEU A 106 9.38 13.86 -2.46
CA LEU A 106 8.62 15.08 -2.76
C LEU A 106 9.49 16.35 -2.63
N THR A 107 10.35 16.40 -1.62
CA THR A 107 11.26 17.53 -1.38
C THR A 107 12.32 17.67 -2.48
N GLN A 108 12.84 16.55 -3.00
CA GLN A 108 13.76 16.56 -4.15
C GLN A 108 13.06 17.09 -5.39
N TYR A 109 11.88 16.56 -5.74
CA TYR A 109 11.10 17.03 -6.89
C TYR A 109 10.73 18.51 -6.81
N HIS A 110 10.43 19.01 -5.61
CA HIS A 110 10.12 20.42 -5.39
C HIS A 110 11.32 21.35 -5.65
N ASN A 111 12.52 20.93 -5.23
CA ASN A 111 13.74 21.77 -5.25
C ASN A 111 14.59 21.63 -6.53
N GLU A 112 14.34 20.62 -7.35
CA GLU A 112 15.10 20.34 -8.57
C GLU A 112 14.45 20.91 -9.84
N LYS A 113 15.03 20.63 -11.01
CA LYS A 113 14.53 21.06 -12.34
C LYS A 113 13.12 20.55 -12.66
N ALA A 114 12.58 19.62 -11.87
CA ALA A 114 11.22 19.09 -12.00
C ALA A 114 10.16 19.87 -11.17
N SER A 115 10.51 21.04 -10.61
CA SER A 115 9.61 21.87 -9.81
C SER A 115 8.28 22.18 -10.53
N ASP A 116 8.31 22.41 -11.84
CA ASP A 116 7.10 22.66 -12.64
C ASP A 116 6.14 21.46 -12.66
N LEU A 117 6.65 20.23 -12.63
CA LEU A 117 5.81 19.03 -12.56
C LEU A 117 5.22 18.85 -11.17
N TYR A 118 6.03 19.07 -10.14
CA TYR A 118 5.56 19.08 -8.76
C TYR A 118 4.42 20.08 -8.54
N GLU A 119 4.60 21.32 -9.02
CA GLU A 119 3.61 22.38 -8.91
C GLU A 119 2.32 22.07 -9.69
N ARG A 120 2.42 21.38 -10.83
CA ARG A 120 1.27 20.88 -11.59
C ARG A 120 0.48 19.85 -10.80
N VAL A 121 1.13 18.83 -10.23
CA VAL A 121 0.46 17.79 -9.42
C VAL A 121 -0.20 18.40 -8.18
N LEU A 122 0.47 19.35 -7.53
CA LEU A 122 -0.08 20.05 -6.37
C LEU A 122 -1.27 20.94 -6.74
N ALA A 123 -1.20 21.69 -7.84
CA ALA A 123 -2.31 22.48 -8.35
C ALA A 123 -3.51 21.61 -8.73
N HIS A 124 -3.26 20.46 -9.36
CA HIS A 124 -4.29 19.50 -9.70
C HIS A 124 -4.98 18.92 -8.46
N THR A 125 -4.21 18.61 -7.42
CA THR A 125 -4.75 18.17 -6.12
C THR A 125 -5.55 19.29 -5.46
N ALA A 126 -5.10 20.54 -5.51
CA ALA A 126 -5.88 21.66 -5.01
C ALA A 126 -7.22 21.84 -5.75
N GLU A 127 -7.23 21.57 -7.06
CA GLU A 127 -8.42 21.67 -7.90
C GLU A 127 -9.44 20.57 -7.58
N ASN A 128 -8.98 19.32 -7.47
CA ASN A 128 -9.84 18.14 -7.48
C ASN A 128 -9.81 17.32 -6.17
N GLY A 129 -9.02 17.76 -5.20
CA GLY A 129 -8.78 17.06 -3.94
C GLY A 129 -8.30 15.64 -4.16
N ASN A 130 -8.86 14.73 -3.35
CA ASN A 130 -8.51 13.31 -3.39
C ASN A 130 -9.22 12.54 -4.51
N LYS A 131 -9.99 13.19 -5.39
CA LYS A 131 -10.83 12.51 -6.39
C LYS A 131 -10.02 11.56 -7.30
N TYR A 132 -8.81 11.96 -7.67
CA TYR A 132 -7.92 11.17 -8.52
C TYR A 132 -6.80 10.47 -7.73
N LEU A 133 -6.76 10.67 -6.41
CA LEU A 133 -5.96 9.84 -5.54
C LEU A 133 -6.76 8.56 -5.31
N LYS A 134 -6.28 7.46 -5.90
CA LYS A 134 -6.87 6.14 -5.70
C LYS A 134 -6.73 5.73 -4.22
N ASN A 135 -7.14 4.52 -3.88
CA ASN A 135 -7.04 3.96 -2.52
C ASN A 135 -5.62 3.97 -1.90
N CYS A 136 -4.57 4.30 -2.66
CA CYS A 136 -3.26 4.66 -2.11
C CYS A 136 -2.79 6.01 -2.66
N PRO A 137 -2.86 7.09 -1.85
CA PRO A 137 -2.41 8.42 -2.26
C PRO A 137 -0.92 8.49 -2.60
N ILE A 138 -0.05 7.79 -1.85
CA ILE A 138 1.40 7.75 -2.11
C ILE A 138 1.67 7.26 -3.53
N LEU A 139 1.12 6.10 -3.91
CA LEU A 139 1.30 5.55 -5.26
C LEU A 139 0.70 6.47 -6.32
N SER A 140 -0.48 7.05 -6.05
CA SER A 140 -1.13 7.97 -6.99
C SER A 140 -0.28 9.21 -7.29
N ILE A 141 0.38 9.77 -6.27
CA ILE A 141 1.25 10.94 -6.41
C ILE A 141 2.55 10.57 -7.11
N VAL A 142 3.17 9.43 -6.74
CA VAL A 142 4.39 8.92 -7.40
C VAL A 142 4.15 8.70 -8.89
N LEU A 143 3.02 8.08 -9.27
CA LEU A 143 2.69 7.87 -10.69
C LEU A 143 2.45 9.19 -11.43
N GLN A 144 1.83 10.20 -10.81
CA GLN A 144 1.67 11.51 -11.48
C GLN A 144 3.02 12.24 -11.66
N LEU A 145 3.96 12.07 -10.71
CA LEU A 145 5.28 12.71 -10.77
C LEU A 145 6.27 12.00 -11.70
N LEU A 146 6.15 10.69 -11.89
CA LEU A 146 7.06 9.95 -12.79
C LEU A 146 6.63 10.00 -14.27
N PHE A 147 5.36 10.31 -14.55
CA PHE A 147 4.78 10.24 -15.89
C PHE A 147 4.41 11.64 -16.39
N GLU A 148 5.41 12.37 -16.91
CA GLU A 148 5.36 13.81 -17.18
C GLU A 148 4.23 14.27 -18.13
N ASN A 149 3.67 13.34 -18.92
CA ASN A 149 2.58 13.54 -19.89
C ASN A 149 1.18 13.16 -19.37
N ILE A 150 1.04 12.89 -18.07
CA ILE A 150 -0.28 12.72 -17.44
C ILE A 150 -0.80 14.11 -17.09
N ASP A 151 -1.38 14.77 -18.08
CA ASP A 151 -2.02 16.07 -17.92
C ASP A 151 -3.48 15.94 -17.46
N ASP A 152 -4.11 17.10 -17.26
CA ASP A 152 -5.51 17.21 -16.85
C ASP A 152 -6.47 16.48 -17.80
N GLU A 153 -6.17 16.42 -19.11
CA GLU A 153 -6.99 15.67 -20.06
C GLU A 153 -6.77 14.17 -19.92
N CYS A 154 -5.53 13.71 -19.71
CA CYS A 154 -5.22 12.31 -19.45
C CYS A 154 -5.95 11.78 -18.20
N LEU A 155 -5.99 12.60 -17.14
CA LEU A 155 -6.70 12.27 -15.88
C LEU A 155 -8.23 12.34 -16.01
N LYS A 156 -8.77 13.20 -16.89
CA LYS A 156 -10.23 13.41 -17.06
C LYS A 156 -10.86 12.56 -18.16
N SER A 157 -10.16 12.33 -19.27
CA SER A 157 -10.77 11.98 -20.56
C SER A 157 -10.36 10.62 -21.12
N THR A 158 -9.33 10.00 -20.56
CA THR A 158 -8.84 8.71 -21.03
C THR A 158 -8.65 7.80 -19.86
N GLY A 159 -9.17 6.57 -19.93
CA GLY A 159 -8.87 5.53 -18.95
C GLY A 159 -7.38 5.15 -18.87
N THR A 160 -6.46 5.96 -19.41
CA THR A 160 -5.01 5.76 -19.40
C THR A 160 -4.43 5.78 -18.00
N PHE A 161 -4.81 6.73 -17.13
CA PHE A 161 -4.33 6.69 -15.74
C PHE A 161 -4.90 5.49 -14.97
N ASP A 162 -6.15 5.13 -15.25
CA ASP A 162 -6.80 3.96 -14.65
C ASP A 162 -6.20 2.64 -15.15
N ASP A 163 -5.88 2.56 -16.43
CA ASP A 163 -5.19 1.44 -17.08
C ASP A 163 -3.76 1.32 -16.57
N LEU A 164 -3.05 2.45 -16.44
CA LEU A 164 -1.74 2.52 -15.82
C LEU A 164 -1.78 2.01 -14.39
N TRP A 165 -2.70 2.54 -13.59
CA TRP A 165 -2.90 2.14 -12.21
C TRP A 165 -3.17 0.63 -12.10
N LEU A 166 -4.12 0.13 -12.88
CA LEU A 166 -4.50 -1.28 -12.88
C LEU A 166 -3.35 -2.17 -13.32
N THR A 167 -2.65 -1.78 -14.38
CA THR A 167 -1.52 -2.53 -14.94
C THR A 167 -0.40 -2.62 -13.93
N ILE A 168 0.04 -1.48 -13.37
CA ILE A 168 1.18 -1.46 -12.43
C ILE A 168 0.84 -2.18 -11.13
N THR A 169 -0.37 -2.05 -10.61
CA THR A 169 -0.76 -2.74 -9.36
C THR A 169 -0.96 -4.25 -9.55
N ASN A 170 -1.34 -4.71 -10.75
CA ASN A 170 -1.56 -6.14 -10.99
C ASN A 170 -0.34 -6.87 -11.55
N GLU A 171 0.48 -6.20 -12.35
CA GLU A 171 1.63 -6.77 -13.06
C GLU A 171 2.98 -6.26 -12.55
N GLY A 172 2.97 -5.36 -11.56
CA GLY A 172 4.15 -4.93 -10.82
C GLY A 172 5.04 -3.98 -11.59
N LEU A 173 6.22 -3.74 -11.02
CA LEU A 173 7.18 -2.75 -11.47
C LEU A 173 7.51 -2.87 -12.96
N LYS A 174 7.77 -4.07 -13.48
CA LYS A 174 8.23 -4.28 -14.87
C LYS A 174 7.22 -3.83 -15.92
N SER A 175 5.94 -3.81 -15.56
CA SER A 175 4.86 -3.39 -16.46
C SER A 175 4.93 -1.90 -16.84
N ILE A 176 5.71 -1.10 -16.10
CA ILE A 176 6.00 0.30 -16.43
C ILE A 176 6.54 0.46 -17.86
N THR A 177 7.26 -0.54 -18.37
CA THR A 177 7.83 -0.55 -19.74
C THR A 177 6.77 -0.45 -20.83
N LYS A 178 5.52 -0.86 -20.57
CA LYS A 178 4.38 -0.68 -21.50
C LYS A 178 4.05 0.80 -21.75
N TYR A 179 4.46 1.67 -20.84
CA TYR A 179 4.21 3.10 -20.85
C TYR A 179 5.46 3.92 -21.18
N SER A 180 6.46 3.31 -21.82
CA SER A 180 7.71 3.97 -22.23
C SER A 180 7.52 5.21 -23.11
N ASN A 181 6.41 5.31 -23.84
CA ASN A 181 6.08 6.50 -24.61
C ASN A 181 5.67 7.71 -23.74
N TYR A 182 5.38 7.51 -22.45
CA TYR A 182 4.91 8.52 -21.51
C TYR A 182 5.93 8.90 -20.45
N ILE A 183 7.06 8.18 -20.38
CA ILE A 183 8.10 8.34 -19.38
C ILE A 183 9.42 8.55 -20.09
N LYS A 184 10.22 9.51 -19.64
CA LYS A 184 11.58 9.69 -20.16
C LYS A 184 12.40 8.43 -19.90
N GLU A 185 13.21 8.04 -20.88
CA GLU A 185 14.05 6.84 -20.81
C GLU A 185 14.95 6.81 -19.57
N GLU A 186 15.51 7.96 -19.17
CA GLU A 186 16.32 8.09 -17.95
C GLU A 186 15.53 7.77 -16.67
N VAL A 187 14.31 8.32 -16.53
CA VAL A 187 13.42 8.06 -15.39
C VAL A 187 12.99 6.59 -15.39
N MET A 188 12.68 6.04 -16.56
CA MET A 188 12.33 4.63 -16.71
C MET A 188 13.45 3.71 -16.23
N ASN A 189 14.68 3.94 -16.69
CA ASN A 189 15.84 3.14 -16.32
C ASN A 189 16.12 3.20 -14.82
N GLU A 190 15.96 4.37 -14.20
CA GLU A 190 16.06 4.53 -12.74
C GLU A 190 14.98 3.70 -12.01
N GLN A 191 13.73 3.70 -12.50
CA GLN A 191 12.66 2.92 -11.88
C GLN A 191 12.86 1.41 -12.04
N LEU A 192 13.55 0.93 -13.07
CA LEU A 192 13.83 -0.49 -13.26
C LEU A 192 14.96 -1.01 -12.35
N ASP A 193 15.80 -0.12 -11.80
CA ASP A 193 16.72 -0.45 -10.71
C ASP A 193 15.98 -0.42 -9.36
N LYS A 194 15.63 -1.60 -8.85
CA LYS A 194 14.92 -1.74 -7.57
C LYS A 194 15.55 -0.99 -6.39
N SER A 195 16.87 -0.83 -6.38
CA SER A 195 17.57 -0.19 -5.26
C SER A 195 17.25 1.31 -5.16
N GLN A 196 16.96 1.94 -6.31
CA GLN A 196 16.66 3.36 -6.45
C GLN A 196 15.19 3.64 -6.74
N SER A 197 14.45 2.63 -7.20
CA SER A 197 13.06 2.78 -7.68
C SER A 197 12.10 3.27 -6.59
N ILE A 198 11.64 4.51 -6.76
CA ILE A 198 10.58 5.10 -5.94
C ILE A 198 9.24 4.42 -6.22
N LEU A 199 8.99 4.03 -7.47
CA LEU A 199 7.81 3.26 -7.83
C LEU A 199 7.76 1.92 -7.11
N PHE A 200 8.89 1.21 -7.03
CA PHE A 200 8.97 -0.06 -6.30
C PHE A 200 8.61 0.11 -4.82
N ARG A 201 9.14 1.15 -4.17
CA ARG A 201 8.81 1.48 -2.77
C ARG A 201 7.32 1.79 -2.60
N ALA A 202 6.74 2.57 -3.51
CA ALA A 202 5.31 2.89 -3.48
C ALA A 202 4.43 1.64 -3.69
N LEU A 203 4.84 0.70 -4.54
CA LEU A 203 4.15 -0.57 -4.75
C LEU A 203 4.22 -1.48 -3.53
N ARG A 204 5.37 -1.53 -2.85
CA ARG A 204 5.48 -2.24 -1.57
C ARG A 204 4.50 -1.69 -0.53
N GLU A 205 4.40 -0.36 -0.41
CA GLU A 205 3.42 0.27 0.48
C GLU A 205 1.97 -0.06 0.10
N TYR A 206 1.65 -0.05 -1.20
CA TYR A 206 0.33 -0.38 -1.70
C TYR A 206 -0.09 -1.83 -1.37
N HIS A 207 0.82 -2.79 -1.59
CA HIS A 207 0.53 -4.21 -1.35
C HIS A 207 0.69 -4.65 0.11
N ARG A 208 1.30 -3.81 0.96
CA ARG A 208 1.57 -4.10 2.37
C ARG A 208 0.38 -4.72 3.11
N PRO A 209 -0.82 -4.12 3.10
CA PRO A 209 -1.96 -4.67 3.85
C PRO A 209 -2.42 -6.04 3.34
N GLN A 210 -2.34 -6.26 2.03
CA GLN A 210 -2.80 -7.48 1.37
C GLN A 210 -1.84 -8.64 1.64
N VAL A 211 -0.53 -8.40 1.50
CA VAL A 211 0.50 -9.40 1.85
C VAL A 211 0.41 -9.77 3.33
N PHE A 212 0.26 -8.77 4.21
CA PHE A 212 0.11 -9.01 5.65
C PHE A 212 -1.09 -9.91 5.96
N SER A 213 -2.24 -9.59 5.35
CA SER A 213 -3.46 -10.35 5.56
C SER A 213 -3.32 -11.80 5.07
N LEU A 214 -2.73 -12.00 3.89
CA LEU A 214 -2.49 -13.32 3.30
C LEU A 214 -1.56 -14.18 4.17
N LEU A 215 -0.40 -13.64 4.58
CA LEU A 215 0.55 -14.38 5.40
C LEU A 215 -0.04 -14.77 6.76
N LYS A 216 -0.84 -13.89 7.34
CA LYS A 216 -1.56 -14.15 8.60
C LYS A 216 -2.61 -15.25 8.43
N GLU A 217 -3.37 -15.25 7.34
CA GLU A 217 -4.37 -16.29 7.03
C GLU A 217 -3.73 -17.69 6.97
N HIS A 218 -2.51 -17.77 6.46
CA HIS A 218 -1.76 -19.01 6.34
C HIS A 218 -0.91 -19.38 7.58
N ASN A 219 -1.04 -18.66 8.70
CA ASN A 219 -0.26 -18.86 9.92
C ASN A 219 1.27 -18.82 9.69
N VAL A 220 1.72 -18.05 8.69
CA VAL A 220 3.14 -17.84 8.46
C VAL A 220 3.66 -16.93 9.57
N PRO A 221 4.71 -17.34 10.31
CA PRO A 221 5.29 -16.49 11.34
C PRO A 221 5.70 -15.14 10.74
N GLU A 222 5.32 -14.06 11.42
CA GLU A 222 5.69 -12.71 11.05
C GLU A 222 7.18 -12.49 11.37
N THR A 223 8.03 -13.00 10.49
CA THR A 223 9.46 -12.70 10.49
C THR A 223 9.74 -11.69 9.38
N ASP A 224 10.48 -10.63 9.71
CA ASP A 224 10.81 -9.52 8.81
C ASP A 224 11.28 -10.01 7.43
N THR A 225 12.10 -11.06 7.38
CA THR A 225 12.68 -11.59 6.13
C THR A 225 11.67 -12.23 5.18
N VAL A 226 10.70 -12.99 5.70
CA VAL A 226 9.65 -13.61 4.87
C VAL A 226 8.67 -12.55 4.39
N TYR A 227 8.32 -11.61 5.26
CA TYR A 227 7.43 -10.52 4.94
C TYR A 227 8.01 -9.61 3.85
N ASP A 228 9.25 -9.14 4.03
CA ASP A 228 9.92 -8.26 3.09
C ASP A 228 10.14 -8.93 1.73
N SER A 229 10.58 -10.20 1.71
CA SER A 229 10.77 -10.92 0.45
C SER A 229 9.46 -11.14 -0.30
N THR A 230 8.35 -11.38 0.42
CA THR A 230 7.01 -11.51 -0.17
C THR A 230 6.54 -10.19 -0.76
N LEU A 231 6.76 -9.07 -0.05
CA LEU A 231 6.45 -7.74 -0.57
C LEU A 231 7.28 -7.38 -1.80
N ASP A 232 8.57 -7.72 -1.80
CA ASP A 232 9.47 -7.44 -2.92
C ASP A 232 9.04 -8.21 -4.18
N GLU A 233 8.66 -9.48 -4.03
CA GLU A 233 8.15 -10.32 -5.12
C GLU A 233 6.88 -9.71 -5.74
N VAL A 234 5.90 -9.35 -4.90
CA VAL A 234 4.63 -8.77 -5.34
C VAL A 234 4.82 -7.38 -5.96
N ALA A 235 5.68 -6.54 -5.38
CA ALA A 235 5.94 -5.21 -5.94
C ALA A 235 6.69 -5.30 -7.29
N GLU A 236 7.53 -6.31 -7.49
CA GLU A 236 8.25 -6.50 -8.75
C GLU A 236 7.37 -7.10 -9.85
N ASN A 237 6.68 -8.21 -9.53
CA ASN A 237 6.01 -9.07 -10.52
C ASN A 237 4.48 -8.92 -10.52
N GLY A 238 3.96 -8.09 -9.60
CA GLY A 238 2.55 -7.74 -9.49
C GLY A 238 1.76 -8.69 -8.59
N TRP A 239 0.58 -8.23 -8.16
CA TRP A 239 -0.30 -9.03 -7.31
C TRP A 239 -0.76 -10.31 -7.98
N LEU A 240 -1.10 -10.28 -9.27
CA LEU A 240 -1.65 -11.47 -9.96
C LEU A 240 -0.62 -12.60 -10.05
N THR A 241 0.62 -12.27 -10.43
CA THR A 241 1.70 -13.25 -10.53
C THR A 241 2.24 -13.62 -9.15
N GLY A 242 2.52 -12.61 -8.32
CA GLY A 242 3.14 -12.81 -7.02
C GLY A 242 2.25 -13.60 -6.07
N LYS A 243 0.93 -13.38 -6.07
CA LYS A 243 0.01 -14.10 -5.18
C LYS A 243 0.04 -15.60 -5.41
N ASP A 244 -0.08 -16.06 -6.65
CA ASP A 244 -0.10 -17.49 -6.99
C ASP A 244 1.22 -18.16 -6.58
N ASP A 245 2.35 -17.49 -6.84
CA ASP A 245 3.67 -17.96 -6.43
C ASP A 245 3.83 -18.04 -4.91
N ILE A 246 3.25 -17.07 -4.17
CA ILE A 246 3.25 -17.05 -2.70
C ILE A 246 2.40 -18.20 -2.16
N GLU A 247 1.18 -18.37 -2.65
CA GLU A 247 0.29 -19.45 -2.23
C GLU A 247 0.95 -20.82 -2.48
N GLN A 248 1.58 -21.02 -3.65
CA GLN A 248 2.31 -22.25 -3.95
C GLN A 248 3.53 -22.48 -3.01
N LYS A 249 4.31 -21.43 -2.72
CA LYS A 249 5.45 -21.49 -1.78
C LYS A 249 4.99 -21.80 -0.35
N ILE A 250 3.82 -21.30 0.06
CA ILE A 250 3.23 -21.57 1.38
C ILE A 250 2.73 -23.03 1.43
N THR A 251 1.90 -23.45 0.47
CA THR A 251 1.35 -24.81 0.42
C THR A 251 2.45 -25.87 0.40
N SER A 252 3.49 -25.68 -0.43
CA SER A 252 4.61 -26.63 -0.50
C SER A 252 5.39 -26.75 0.82
N LYS A 253 5.54 -25.67 1.59
CA LYS A 253 6.15 -25.72 2.93
C LYS A 253 5.24 -26.41 3.95
N SER A 254 3.94 -26.16 3.92
CA SER A 254 2.97 -26.83 4.78
C SER A 254 2.95 -28.35 4.53
N ASP A 255 2.97 -28.77 3.25
CA ASP A 255 3.01 -30.18 2.86
C ASP A 255 4.31 -30.86 3.30
N GLN A 256 5.45 -30.17 3.19
CA GLN A 256 6.73 -30.66 3.69
C GLN A 256 6.70 -30.86 5.22
N ILE A 257 6.12 -29.93 5.97
CA ILE A 257 5.97 -30.06 7.43
C ILE A 257 5.04 -31.23 7.79
N LEU A 258 3.93 -31.40 7.06
CA LEU A 258 3.00 -32.52 7.27
C LEU A 258 3.66 -33.88 7.03
N HIS A 259 4.42 -34.01 5.93
CA HIS A 259 5.15 -35.23 5.61
C HIS A 259 6.28 -35.51 6.61
N SER A 260 6.97 -34.47 7.09
CA SER A 260 8.01 -34.62 8.11
C SER A 260 7.44 -35.15 9.43
N ASN A 261 6.28 -34.64 9.84
CA ASN A 261 5.60 -35.07 11.06
C ASN A 261 5.05 -36.50 10.93
N GLN A 262 4.52 -36.90 9.76
CA GLN A 262 4.11 -38.27 9.49
C GLN A 262 5.30 -39.25 9.57
N GLN A 263 6.44 -38.92 8.96
CA GLN A 263 7.63 -39.77 9.01
C GLN A 263 8.20 -39.92 10.42
N GLN A 264 8.18 -38.86 11.24
CA GLN A 264 8.59 -38.95 12.64
C GLN A 264 7.64 -39.81 13.48
N GLN A 265 6.34 -39.76 13.19
CA GLN A 265 5.33 -40.57 13.88
C GLN A 265 5.45 -42.05 13.50
N GLU A 266 5.64 -42.34 12.21
CA GLU A 266 5.92 -43.69 11.72
C GLU A 266 7.23 -44.25 12.30
N ALA A 267 8.29 -43.44 12.42
CA ALA A 267 9.53 -43.85 13.05
C ALA A 267 9.37 -44.14 14.56
N ALA A 268 8.55 -43.34 15.27
CA ALA A 268 8.25 -43.56 16.68
C ALA A 268 7.43 -44.84 16.91
N ASP A 269 6.48 -45.14 16.01
CA ASP A 269 5.66 -46.35 16.07
C ASP A 269 6.46 -47.62 15.71
N GLN A 270 7.38 -47.53 14.74
CA GLN A 270 8.32 -48.60 14.45
C GLN A 270 9.27 -48.87 15.62
N HIS A 271 9.76 -47.82 16.29
CA HIS A 271 10.61 -47.97 17.47
C HIS A 271 9.85 -48.61 18.66
N LYS A 272 8.57 -48.27 18.87
CA LYS A 272 7.73 -48.95 19.87
C LYS A 272 7.50 -50.42 19.55
N THR A 273 7.32 -50.75 18.27
CA THR A 273 7.12 -52.13 17.80
C THR A 273 8.38 -52.97 18.01
N LEU A 274 9.56 -52.42 17.71
CA LEU A 274 10.86 -53.05 17.94
C LEU A 274 11.14 -53.30 19.44
N VAL A 275 10.85 -52.32 20.31
CA VAL A 275 11.04 -52.46 21.76
C VAL A 275 10.11 -53.55 22.34
N ASN A 276 8.86 -53.65 21.87
CA ASN A 276 7.94 -54.71 22.32
C ASN A 276 8.31 -56.11 21.80
N THR A 277 8.92 -56.23 20.62
CA THR A 277 9.45 -57.52 20.13
C THR A 277 10.69 -57.99 20.90
N HIS A 278 11.50 -57.09 21.45
CA HIS A 278 12.63 -57.45 22.31
C HIS A 278 12.22 -57.82 23.74
N SER A 279 11.12 -57.24 24.27
CA SER A 279 10.59 -57.63 25.59
C SER A 279 9.81 -58.95 25.61
N THR A 280 9.38 -59.46 24.45
CA THR A 280 8.70 -60.76 24.34
C THR A 280 9.65 -61.92 24.03
N SER A 281 10.85 -61.63 23.49
CA SER A 281 11.86 -62.66 23.24
C SER A 281 12.64 -63.08 24.50
N SER A 282 12.56 -62.33 25.61
CA SER A 282 13.24 -62.64 26.88
C SER A 282 12.42 -63.50 27.84
N LEU A 283 11.28 -64.06 27.42
CA LEU A 283 10.38 -64.87 28.26
C LEU A 283 10.23 -66.33 27.79
N ILE A 284 11.06 -66.82 26.86
CA ILE A 284 10.98 -68.20 26.34
C ILE A 284 12.24 -69.05 26.62
N GLU A 285 13.24 -68.55 27.36
CA GLU A 285 14.49 -69.31 27.62
C GLU A 285 14.74 -69.71 29.09
N GLU A 286 13.70 -69.86 29.92
CA GLU A 286 13.84 -70.51 31.24
C GLU A 286 12.76 -71.59 31.45
N ALA A 287 12.87 -72.73 30.77
CA ALA A 287 12.07 -73.91 31.12
C ALA A 287 12.66 -75.27 30.70
N THR A 288 13.97 -75.46 30.58
CA THR A 288 14.53 -76.83 30.53
C THR A 288 15.99 -76.88 30.99
N GLY A 289 16.25 -77.56 32.10
CA GLY A 289 17.56 -78.16 32.33
C GLY A 289 18.16 -78.05 33.73
N SER A 290 17.59 -78.76 34.71
CA SER A 290 18.35 -79.27 35.85
C SER A 290 17.91 -80.70 36.16
N ASN A 291 18.63 -81.67 35.62
CA ASN A 291 18.62 -83.04 36.10
C ASN A 291 20.09 -83.50 36.18
N GLU A 292 20.74 -83.15 37.30
CA GLU A 292 22.02 -83.75 37.69
C GLU A 292 21.76 -85.15 38.24
N GLY A 293 22.61 -86.08 37.82
CA GLY A 293 22.50 -87.49 38.14
C GLY A 293 23.08 -87.90 39.48
N GLN A 294 22.85 -89.17 39.80
CA GLN A 294 23.71 -90.00 40.63
C GLN A 294 23.47 -91.46 40.23
N GLY A 295 24.53 -92.22 39.95
CA GLY A 295 24.45 -93.69 40.02
C GLY A 295 25.30 -94.52 39.07
N ASN A 296 26.59 -94.63 39.40
CA ASN A 296 27.42 -95.83 39.35
C ASN A 296 28.16 -96.29 38.06
N LEU A 297 29.48 -96.40 38.30
CA LEU A 297 30.54 -97.26 37.77
C LEU A 297 31.23 -96.84 36.46
#